data_AF-A0AAU7P8I1-F1
#
_entry.id   AF-A0AAU7P8I1-F1
#
_cell.length_a   1.000
_cell.length_b   1.000
_cell.length_c   1.000
_cell.angle_alpha   90.00
_cell.angle_beta   90.00
_cell.angle_gamma   90.00
#
_symmetry.space_group_name_H-M   'P 1'
#
loop_
_entity.id
_entity.type
_entity.pdbx_description
1 polymer ?
#
loop_
_entity_poly.entity_id
_entity_poly.type
_entity_poly.pdbx_seq_one_letter_code
_entity_poly.pdbx_strand_id
1 'polypeptide(L)'
;MKFPLLYILELLLWLPLLVSFFAASMFLGAKPIAALDLQGKSLPAGWEAAVPSHGKFLQGYLISNHPATFACSAVITLGLAFLLYRVNRAQAVQRAEADSRSNRSHLIANGVVFATLALTGYVLVTRVWVGVSAV
;
A
#
# COMPACT_ATOMS: atom_id res chain seq x y z
N MET A 1 4.54 -24.51 5.40
CA MET A 1 3.47 -24.37 4.37
C MET A 1 4.01 -24.91 3.05
N LYS A 2 3.20 -25.54 2.21
CA LYS A 2 3.64 -26.12 0.92
C LYS A 2 3.36 -25.14 -0.23
N PHE A 3 4.06 -25.30 -1.35
CA PHE A 3 3.62 -24.72 -2.63
C PHE A 3 2.16 -25.14 -2.93
N PRO A 4 1.29 -24.27 -3.46
CA PRO A 4 1.49 -22.85 -3.81
C PRO A 4 1.10 -21.86 -2.70
N LEU A 5 0.79 -22.34 -1.49
CA LEU A 5 0.14 -21.55 -0.43
C LEU A 5 0.94 -20.31 0.00
N LEU A 6 2.27 -20.34 -0.07
CA LEU A 6 3.10 -19.18 0.26
C LEU A 6 2.91 -18.01 -0.71
N TYR A 7 2.58 -18.26 -1.97
CA TYR A 7 2.34 -17.22 -2.98
C TYR A 7 0.95 -16.61 -2.82
N ILE A 8 -0.03 -17.43 -2.45
CA ILE A 8 -1.37 -16.95 -2.10
C ILE A 8 -1.28 -16.08 -0.85
N LEU A 9 -0.54 -16.54 0.17
CA LEU A 9 -0.32 -15.78 1.39
C LEU A 9 0.38 -14.44 1.13
N GLU A 10 1.39 -14.42 0.25
CA GLU A 10 2.04 -13.19 -0.17
C GLU A 10 1.03 -12.17 -0.72
N LEU A 11 0.18 -12.58 -1.66
CA LEU A 11 -0.86 -11.71 -2.22
C LEU A 11 -1.85 -11.21 -1.16
N LEU A 12 -2.27 -12.09 -0.24
CA LEU A 12 -3.18 -11.72 0.85
C LEU A 12 -2.57 -10.72 1.83
N LEU A 13 -1.25 -10.71 2.01
CA LEU A 13 -0.55 -9.76 2.88
C LEU A 13 -0.32 -8.40 2.19
N TRP A 14 -0.16 -8.39 0.86
CA TRP A 14 0.09 -7.15 0.13
C TRP A 14 -1.07 -6.14 0.19
N LEU A 15 -2.31 -6.59 0.03
CA LEU A 15 -3.46 -5.68 0.05
C LEU A 15 -3.61 -4.89 1.37
N PRO A 16 -3.65 -5.53 2.55
CA PRO A 16 -3.70 -4.79 3.81
C PRO A 16 -2.44 -3.95 4.05
N LEU A 17 -1.26 -4.39 3.57
CA LEU A 17 -0.03 -3.60 3.67
C LEU A 17 -0.14 -2.29 2.89
N LEU A 18 -0.63 -2.36 1.65
CA LEU A 18 -0.81 -1.18 0.81
C LEU A 18 -1.82 -0.21 1.42
N VAL A 19 -2.92 -0.71 1.99
CA VAL A 19 -3.93 0.11 2.67
C VAL A 19 -3.36 0.79 3.92
N SER A 20 -2.66 0.05 4.78
CA SER A 20 -2.08 0.60 6.01
C SER A 20 -0.95 1.60 5.69
N PHE A 21 -0.13 1.30 4.69
CA PHE A 21 0.92 2.20 4.21
C PHE A 21 0.31 3.48 3.63
N PHE A 22 -0.74 3.37 2.81
CA PHE A 22 -1.45 4.53 2.29
C PHE A 22 -2.00 5.40 3.42
N ALA A 23 -2.68 4.81 4.40
CA ALA A 23 -3.19 5.54 5.56
C ALA A 23 -2.07 6.27 6.34
N ALA A 24 -0.97 5.57 6.65
CA ALA A 24 0.16 6.18 7.34
C ALA A 24 0.80 7.32 6.51
N SER A 25 0.92 7.15 5.20
CA SER A 25 1.44 8.19 4.30
C SER A 25 0.55 9.42 4.24
N MET A 26 -0.78 9.24 4.30
CA MET A 26 -1.74 10.34 4.34
C MET A 26 -1.60 11.16 5.62
N PHE A 27 -1.37 10.52 6.77
CA PHE A 27 -1.06 11.22 8.01
C PHE A 27 0.24 12.02 7.93
N LEU A 28 1.30 11.43 7.37
CA LEU A 28 2.61 12.07 7.26
C LEU A 28 2.64 13.21 6.24
N GLY A 29 1.85 13.12 5.16
CA GLY A 29 1.75 14.13 4.12
C GLY A 29 0.70 15.21 4.39
N ALA A 30 -0.15 15.04 5.40
CA ALA A 30 -1.25 15.95 5.69
C ALA A 30 -0.75 17.29 6.24
N LYS A 31 -1.32 18.37 5.73
CA LYS A 31 -1.11 19.73 6.22
C LYS A 31 -2.42 20.32 6.74
N PRO A 32 -2.42 21.09 7.84
CA PRO A 32 -3.60 21.82 8.29
C PRO A 32 -4.14 22.71 7.17
N ILE A 33 -5.46 22.84 7.04
CA ILE A 33 -6.07 23.65 5.97
C ILE A 33 -5.58 25.10 6.01
N ALA A 34 -5.43 25.67 7.20
CA ALA A 34 -4.94 27.04 7.38
C ALA A 34 -3.51 27.27 6.83
N ALA A 35 -2.73 26.20 6.66
CA ALA A 35 -1.38 26.25 6.12
C ALA A 35 -1.31 25.95 4.60
N LEU A 36 -2.46 25.71 3.96
CA LEU A 36 -2.53 25.42 2.53
C LEU A 36 -2.75 26.70 1.73
N ASP A 37 -1.91 26.92 0.73
CA ASP A 37 -2.21 27.87 -0.34
C ASP A 37 -3.22 27.23 -1.30
N LEU A 38 -4.49 27.54 -1.07
CA LEU A 38 -5.60 26.95 -1.83
C LEU A 38 -5.75 27.57 -3.23
N GLN A 39 -5.10 28.69 -3.53
CA GLN A 39 -5.14 29.36 -4.84
C GLN A 39 -6.57 29.53 -5.39
N GLY A 40 -7.53 29.88 -4.52
CA GLY A 40 -8.94 30.06 -4.87
C GLY A 40 -9.79 28.78 -4.90
N LYS A 41 -9.23 27.61 -4.57
CA LYS A 41 -9.99 26.36 -4.43
C LYS A 41 -10.66 26.28 -3.06
N SER A 42 -11.90 25.82 -3.00
CA SER A 42 -12.55 25.47 -1.74
C SER A 42 -12.36 23.98 -1.44
N LEU A 43 -12.09 23.66 -0.18
CA LEU A 43 -12.10 22.29 0.33
C LEU A 43 -13.48 21.99 0.96
N PRO A 44 -13.92 20.72 0.97
CA PRO A 44 -15.17 20.36 1.63
C PRO A 44 -15.21 20.79 3.09
N ALA A 45 -16.37 21.29 3.52
CA ALA A 45 -16.61 21.66 4.91
C ALA A 45 -16.50 20.40 5.80
N GLY A 46 -15.62 20.45 6.81
CA GLY A 46 -15.37 19.33 7.73
C GLY A 46 -14.02 18.62 7.54
N TRP A 47 -13.25 18.97 6.51
CA TRP A 47 -11.86 18.56 6.46
C TRP A 47 -11.06 19.33 7.52
N GLU A 48 -10.18 18.65 8.25
CA GLU A 48 -9.23 19.30 9.19
C GLU A 48 -7.86 19.55 8.55
N ALA A 49 -7.48 18.67 7.62
CA ALA A 49 -6.21 18.69 6.91
C ALA A 49 -6.36 18.10 5.51
N ALA A 50 -5.39 18.38 4.66
CA ALA A 50 -5.34 17.78 3.33
C ALA A 50 -3.91 17.45 2.89
N VAL A 51 -3.80 16.49 1.99
CA VAL A 51 -2.55 16.12 1.32
C VAL A 51 -2.59 16.72 -0.09
N PRO A 52 -1.68 17.64 -0.43
CA PRO A 52 -1.53 18.12 -1.80
C PRO A 52 -1.10 16.98 -2.73
N SER A 53 -1.81 16.76 -3.82
CA SER A 53 -1.50 15.71 -4.81
C SER A 53 -1.82 16.19 -6.23
N HIS A 54 -0.78 16.39 -7.04
CA HIS A 54 -0.90 16.70 -8.48
C HIS A 54 -1.95 17.77 -8.83
N GLY A 55 -1.96 18.89 -8.10
CA GLY A 55 -2.91 19.99 -8.31
C GLY A 55 -4.30 19.78 -7.71
N LYS A 56 -4.53 18.66 -7.01
CA LYS A 56 -5.72 18.36 -6.21
C LYS A 56 -5.36 18.23 -4.73
N PHE A 57 -6.38 18.07 -3.90
CA PHE A 57 -6.25 17.81 -2.47
C PHE A 57 -6.98 16.52 -2.11
N LEU A 58 -6.33 15.67 -1.32
CA LEU A 58 -6.93 14.48 -0.74
C LEU A 58 -7.21 14.74 0.75
N GLN A 59 -8.31 14.20 1.27
CA GLN A 59 -8.64 14.35 2.70
C GLN A 59 -7.54 13.75 3.55
N GLY A 60 -6.93 14.56 4.41
CA GLY A 60 -5.91 14.14 5.36
C GLY A 60 -6.41 14.22 6.79
N TYR A 61 -5.61 13.69 7.71
CA TYR A 61 -5.83 13.75 9.14
C TYR A 61 -4.54 14.15 9.84
N LEU A 62 -4.64 14.92 10.91
CA LEU A 62 -3.48 15.33 11.70
C LEU A 62 -3.15 14.26 12.75
N ILE A 63 -1.86 13.95 12.88
CA ILE A 63 -1.37 13.01 13.89
C ILE A 63 -1.73 13.47 15.31
N SER A 64 -1.72 14.79 15.56
CA SER A 64 -2.10 15.37 16.85
C SER A 64 -3.54 15.06 17.26
N ASN A 65 -4.44 14.97 16.29
CA ASN A 65 -5.87 14.78 16.54
C ASN A 65 -6.24 13.29 16.56
N HIS A 66 -5.50 12.45 15.82
CA HIS A 66 -5.77 11.01 15.70
C HIS A 66 -4.52 10.14 15.96
N PRO A 67 -3.81 10.30 17.09
CA PRO A 67 -2.54 9.61 17.34
C PRO A 67 -2.68 8.09 17.38
N ALA A 68 -3.79 7.57 17.92
CA ALA A 68 -4.06 6.14 17.98
C ALA A 68 -4.28 5.53 16.59
N THR A 69 -4.94 6.26 15.68
CA THR A 69 -5.19 5.79 14.31
C THR A 69 -3.89 5.75 13.51
N PHE A 70 -3.07 6.79 13.64
CA PHE A 70 -1.73 6.80 13.06
C PHE A 70 -0.88 5.64 13.58
N ALA A 71 -0.79 5.47 14.90
CA ALA A 71 -0.02 4.39 15.52
C ALA A 71 -0.49 3.00 15.05
N CYS A 72 -1.81 2.77 14.99
CA CYS A 72 -2.38 1.53 14.49
C CYS A 72 -1.95 1.26 13.03
N SER A 73 -2.08 2.26 12.14
CA SER A 73 -1.68 2.13 10.74
C SER A 73 -0.17 1.86 10.56
N ALA A 74 0.67 2.49 11.38
CA ALA A 74 2.12 2.30 11.36
C ALA A 74 2.50 0.89 11.84
N VAL A 75 1.92 0.43 12.95
CA VAL A 75 2.17 -0.92 13.50
C VAL A 75 1.71 -1.99 12.53
N ILE A 76 0.52 -1.86 11.93
CA ILE A 76 0.03 -2.80 10.91
C ILE A 76 0.98 -2.85 9.71
N THR A 77 1.43 -1.69 9.23
CA THR A 77 2.37 -1.60 8.11
C THR A 77 3.67 -2.34 8.41
N LEU A 78 4.29 -2.09 9.56
CA LEU A 78 5.53 -2.74 9.96
C LEU A 78 5.34 -4.25 10.18
N GLY A 79 4.24 -4.65 10.83
CA GLY A 79 3.92 -6.05 11.06
C GLY A 79 3.73 -6.83 9.76
N LEU A 80 2.98 -6.27 8.80
CA LEU A 80 2.76 -6.89 7.50
C LEU A 80 4.03 -6.93 6.64
N ALA A 81 4.84 -5.87 6.65
CA ALA A 81 6.14 -5.86 5.97
C ALA A 81 7.07 -6.95 6.52
N PHE A 82 7.10 -7.12 7.85
CA PHE A 82 7.84 -8.20 8.48
C PHE A 82 7.31 -9.59 8.09
N LEU A 83 5.99 -9.79 8.09
CA LEU A 83 5.40 -11.06 7.66
C LEU A 83 5.71 -11.38 6.18
N LEU A 84 5.62 -10.40 5.29
CA LEU A 84 6.00 -10.56 3.88
C LEU A 84 7.47 -10.94 3.74
N TYR A 85 8.37 -10.30 4.50
CA TYR A 85 9.77 -10.69 4.54
C TYR A 85 9.95 -12.16 4.94
N ARG A 86 9.21 -12.65 5.94
CA ARG A 86 9.24 -14.05 6.36
C ARG A 86 8.70 -15.00 5.29
N VAL A 87 7.62 -14.62 4.60
CA VAL A 87 7.07 -15.39 3.47
C VAL A 87 8.08 -15.48 2.33
N ASN A 88 8.68 -14.36 1.93
CA ASN A 88 9.68 -14.33 0.85
C ASN A 88 10.90 -15.18 1.17
N ARG A 89 11.36 -15.15 2.42
CA ARG A 89 12.43 -16.03 2.90
C ARG A 89 12.03 -17.51 2.83
N ALA A 90 10.81 -17.87 3.23
CA ALA A 90 10.33 -19.24 3.15
C ALA A 90 10.20 -19.73 1.69
N GLN A 91 9.73 -18.87 0.78
CA GLN A 91 9.69 -19.17 -0.65
C GLN A 91 11.09 -19.33 -1.26
N ALA A 92 12.09 -18.58 -0.79
CA ALA A 92 13.47 -18.71 -1.26
C ALA A 92 14.07 -20.07 -0.86
N VAL A 93 13.83 -20.52 0.38
CA VAL A 93 14.25 -21.86 0.84
C VAL A 93 13.57 -22.95 0.02
N GLN A 94 12.25 -22.86 -0.22
CA GLN A 94 11.54 -23.84 -1.05
C GLN A 94 12.06 -23.94 -2.47
N ARG A 95 12.46 -22.81 -3.07
CA ARG A 95 13.04 -22.79 -4.40
C ARG A 95 14.41 -23.44 -4.46
N ALA A 96 15.21 -23.30 -3.41
CA ALA A 96 16.54 -23.91 -3.34
C ALA A 96 16.48 -25.44 -3.29
N GLU A 97 15.41 -26.01 -2.73
CA GLU A 97 15.19 -27.45 -2.61
C GLU A 97 14.37 -28.05 -3.77
N ALA A 98 14.00 -27.24 -4.77
CA ALA A 98 13.08 -27.64 -5.82
C ALA A 98 13.79 -28.26 -7.04
N ASP A 99 13.32 -29.44 -7.47
CA ASP A 99 13.72 -30.02 -8.76
C ASP A 99 13.33 -29.12 -9.95
N SER A 100 13.94 -29.34 -11.12
CA SER A 100 13.76 -28.51 -12.33
C SER A 100 12.30 -28.23 -12.71
N ARG A 101 11.41 -29.22 -12.60
CA ARG A 101 9.97 -29.07 -12.86
C ARG A 101 9.28 -28.21 -11.80
N SER A 102 9.64 -28.38 -10.53
CA SER A 102 9.10 -27.61 -9.40
C SER A 102 9.58 -26.15 -9.47
N ASN A 103 10.85 -25.93 -9.82
CA ASN A 103 11.41 -24.59 -10.00
C ASN A 103 10.66 -23.78 -11.06
N ARG A 104 10.25 -24.40 -12.18
CA ARG A 104 9.42 -23.74 -13.19
C ARG A 104 8.07 -23.28 -12.63
N SER A 105 7.43 -24.09 -11.78
CA SER A 105 6.18 -23.72 -11.09
C SER A 105 6.36 -22.52 -10.16
N HIS A 106 7.48 -22.46 -9.43
CA HIS A 106 7.82 -21.31 -8.58
C HIS A 106 8.06 -20.02 -9.39
N LEU A 107 8.68 -20.11 -10.57
CA LEU A 107 8.86 -18.96 -11.47
C LEU A 107 7.52 -18.44 -11.98
N ILE A 108 6.61 -19.33 -12.39
CA ILE A 108 5.27 -18.96 -12.84
C ILE A 108 4.51 -18.28 -11.69
N ALA A 109 4.53 -18.85 -10.49
CA ALA A 109 3.85 -18.28 -9.33
C ALA A 109 4.39 -16.89 -8.97
N ASN A 110 5.72 -16.69 -8.96
CA ASN A 110 6.33 -15.37 -8.80
C ASN A 110 5.87 -14.38 -9.88
N GLY A 111 5.82 -14.81 -11.14
CA GLY A 111 5.36 -13.99 -12.26
C GLY A 111 3.90 -13.53 -12.08
N VAL A 112 3.03 -14.43 -11.60
CA VAL A 112 1.63 -14.11 -11.29
C VAL A 112 1.52 -13.12 -10.13
N VAL A 113 2.31 -13.30 -9.06
CA VAL A 113 2.36 -12.35 -7.95
C VAL A 113 2.79 -10.97 -8.46
N PHE A 114 3.89 -10.90 -9.20
CA PHE A 114 4.40 -9.65 -9.77
C PHE A 114 3.35 -8.97 -10.67
N ALA A 115 2.73 -9.71 -11.59
CA ALA A 115 1.71 -9.15 -12.48
C ALA A 115 0.51 -8.59 -11.70
N THR A 116 0.09 -9.29 -10.63
CA THR A 116 -1.00 -8.83 -9.76
C THR A 116 -0.63 -7.54 -9.04
N LEU A 117 0.59 -7.45 -8.49
CA LEU A 117 1.08 -6.24 -7.81
C LEU A 117 1.28 -5.08 -8.77
N ALA A 118 1.81 -5.33 -9.97
CA ALA A 118 1.98 -4.32 -11.00
C ALA A 118 0.62 -3.73 -11.42
N LEU A 119 -0.39 -4.58 -11.64
CA LEU A 119 -1.75 -4.14 -11.94
C LEU A 119 -2.36 -3.34 -10.78
N THR A 120 -2.21 -3.82 -9.54
CA THR A 120 -2.72 -3.14 -8.34
C THR A 120 -2.05 -1.77 -8.16
N GLY A 121 -0.73 -1.70 -8.32
CA GLY A 121 0.04 -0.47 -8.27
C GLY A 121 -0.36 0.52 -9.36
N TYR A 122 -0.57 0.03 -10.60
CA TYR A 122 -1.08 0.86 -11.70
C TYR A 122 -2.44 1.48 -11.37
N VAL A 123 -3.38 0.68 -10.84
CA VAL A 123 -4.70 1.16 -10.43
C VAL A 123 -4.59 2.19 -9.30
N LEU A 124 -3.76 1.93 -8.27
CA LEU A 124 -3.56 2.86 -7.17
C LEU A 124 -2.96 4.19 -7.64
N VAL A 125 -1.89 4.15 -8.44
CA VAL A 125 -1.26 5.35 -8.98
C VAL A 125 -2.25 6.14 -9.83
N THR A 126 -2.95 5.49 -10.76
CA THR A 126 -3.86 6.20 -11.68
C THR A 126 -5.10 6.76 -10.99
N ARG A 127 -5.72 5.99 -10.07
CA ARG A 127 -6.96 6.39 -9.41
C ARG A 127 -6.75 7.31 -8.22
N VAL A 128 -5.68 7.09 -7.46
CA VAL A 128 -5.46 7.80 -6.18
C VAL A 128 -4.46 8.95 -6.33
N TRP A 129 -3.38 8.75 -7.08
CA TRP A 129 -2.27 9.73 -7.12
C TRP A 129 -2.33 10.67 -8.31
N VAL A 130 -2.56 10.14 -9.51
CA VAL A 130 -2.62 10.93 -10.76
C VAL A 130 -3.98 11.61 -10.90
N GLY A 131 -4.99 11.18 -10.13
CA GLY A 131 -6.29 11.83 -10.10
C GLY A 131 -6.87 11.96 -11.51
N VAL A 132 -6.90 10.86 -12.27
CA VAL A 132 -7.65 10.82 -13.53
C VAL A 132 -9.07 11.28 -13.17
N SER A 133 -9.49 12.42 -13.72
CA SER A 133 -10.87 12.88 -13.61
C SER A 133 -11.73 11.70 -13.98
N ALA A 134 -12.64 11.27 -13.10
CA ALA A 134 -13.79 10.56 -13.60
C ALA A 134 -14.39 11.50 -14.65
N VAL A 135 -14.32 11.07 -15.92
CA VAL A 135 -15.07 11.70 -17.00
C VAL A 135 -16.54 11.55 -16.66
#